data_AF-A0A2V1D3K8-F1
#
_entry.id   AF-A0A2V1D3K8-F1
#
_cell.length_a   1.000
_cell.length_b   1.000
_cell.length_c   1.000
_cell.angle_alpha   90.00
_cell.angle_beta   90.00
_cell.angle_gamma   90.00
#
_symmetry.space_group_name_H-M   'P 1'
#
loop_
_entity.id
_entity.type
_entity.pdbx_description
1 polymer ?
#
loop_
_entity_poly.entity_id
_entity_poly.type
_entity_poly.pdbx_seq_one_letter_code
_entity_poly.pdbx_strand_id
1 'polypeptide(L)'
;MGMVPVKKGDFFPIFWAAWIKAFREDIIMSSFRNTGLSPFNPNMVLDRFRNIPLSRSPSRESSASYYSGDEWPKIHTLLRKVAPESSNDARKLERSVHHLTVQNELYKHEINGLIKAVEATKKHIKHTETLPLETQEKYTRGAVFWSPSKVKEAKQRREQIDKERHDKELHKANMKELQQANKLYKEKIAEERRVQREEARVAREAEKAKKQAKKEAKLRARDAQKAIQLSQKGKRKASTAPSRNIGQKRARREPVQVVEVEEAHTKAPQRTSRRGRNINL
;
A
#
# COMPACT_ATOMS: atom_id res chain seq x y z
N MET A 1 -20.88 4.39 -17.86
CA MET A 1 -20.70 3.48 -19.04
C MET A 1 -19.25 3.49 -19.52
N GLY A 2 -18.43 2.54 -19.07
CA GLY A 2 -17.02 2.40 -19.46
C GLY A 2 -16.82 1.88 -20.88
N MET A 3 -17.09 2.70 -21.89
CA MET A 3 -16.82 2.33 -23.29
C MET A 3 -15.37 2.61 -23.63
N VAL A 4 -14.60 1.56 -23.92
CA VAL A 4 -13.24 1.67 -24.47
C VAL A 4 -13.37 1.83 -25.99
N PRO A 5 -12.63 2.76 -26.63
CA PRO A 5 -12.61 2.87 -28.08
C PRO A 5 -12.19 1.52 -28.70
N VAL A 6 -13.05 0.97 -29.55
CA VAL A 6 -12.82 -0.31 -30.23
C VAL A 6 -11.63 -0.14 -31.17
N LYS A 7 -10.58 -0.95 -30.98
CA LYS A 7 -9.43 -1.02 -31.88
C LYS A 7 -9.59 -2.17 -32.88
N LYS A 8 -8.80 -2.16 -33.94
CA LYS A 8 -8.80 -3.23 -34.96
C LYS A 8 -8.64 -4.64 -34.36
N GLY A 9 -7.84 -4.78 -33.29
CA GLY A 9 -7.65 -6.04 -32.57
C GLY A 9 -8.87 -6.54 -31.80
N ASP A 10 -9.84 -5.67 -31.49
CA ASP A 10 -11.05 -6.02 -30.76
C ASP A 10 -12.17 -6.53 -31.69
N PHE A 11 -12.06 -6.26 -33.00
CA PHE A 11 -13.09 -6.63 -33.97
C PHE A 11 -13.35 -8.14 -33.98
N PHE A 12 -12.31 -8.96 -34.16
CA PHE A 12 -12.50 -10.40 -34.35
C PHE A 12 -13.14 -11.08 -33.12
N PRO A 13 -12.71 -10.82 -31.86
CA PRO A 13 -13.40 -11.38 -30.70
C PRO A 13 -14.87 -10.98 -30.59
N ILE A 14 -15.20 -9.71 -30.87
CA ILE A 14 -16.58 -9.20 -30.82
C ILE A 14 -17.42 -9.84 -31.93
N PHE A 15 -16.91 -9.81 -33.16
CA PHE A 15 -17.54 -10.40 -34.33
C PHE A 15 -17.76 -11.90 -34.14
N TRP A 16 -16.74 -12.65 -33.71
CA TRP A 16 -16.81 -14.09 -33.53
C TRP A 16 -17.83 -14.49 -32.46
N ALA A 17 -17.87 -13.76 -31.34
CA ALA A 17 -18.87 -13.99 -30.30
C ALA A 17 -20.30 -13.71 -30.80
N ALA A 18 -20.50 -12.65 -31.59
CA ALA A 18 -21.78 -12.34 -32.19
C ALA A 18 -22.16 -13.38 -33.26
N TRP A 19 -21.20 -13.79 -34.09
CA TRP A 19 -21.38 -14.79 -35.14
C TRP A 19 -21.84 -16.13 -34.56
N ILE A 20 -21.14 -16.66 -33.55
CA ILE A 20 -21.52 -17.92 -32.89
C ILE A 20 -22.92 -17.82 -32.27
N LYS A 21 -23.28 -16.65 -31.74
CA LYS A 21 -24.61 -16.44 -31.16
C LYS A 21 -25.71 -16.34 -32.22
N ALA A 22 -25.44 -15.75 -33.37
CA ALA A 22 -26.43 -15.50 -34.42
C ALA A 22 -26.58 -16.68 -35.40
N PHE A 23 -25.47 -17.29 -35.82
CA PHE A 23 -25.43 -18.39 -36.78
C PHE A 23 -25.61 -19.74 -36.09
N ARG A 24 -26.73 -19.90 -35.38
CA ARG A 24 -27.17 -21.18 -34.85
C ARG A 24 -28.32 -21.72 -35.68
N GLU A 25 -28.39 -23.04 -35.85
CA GLU A 25 -29.42 -23.70 -36.64
C GLU A 25 -30.83 -23.33 -36.16
N ASP A 26 -31.07 -23.28 -34.86
CA ASP A 26 -32.35 -22.89 -34.27
C ASP A 26 -32.78 -21.46 -34.65
N ILE A 27 -31.84 -20.51 -34.63
CA ILE A 27 -32.10 -19.12 -35.00
C ILE A 27 -32.32 -18.98 -36.50
N ILE A 28 -31.52 -19.66 -37.31
CA ILE A 28 -31.64 -19.68 -38.77
C ILE A 28 -33.00 -20.27 -39.15
N MET A 29 -33.34 -21.45 -38.65
CA MET A 29 -34.63 -22.10 -38.91
C MET A 29 -35.80 -21.26 -38.38
N SER A 30 -35.67 -20.65 -37.20
CA SER A 30 -36.66 -19.71 -36.67
C SER A 30 -36.87 -18.51 -37.60
N SER A 31 -35.81 -17.95 -38.16
CA SER A 31 -35.89 -16.80 -39.09
C SER A 31 -36.63 -17.14 -40.39
N PHE A 32 -36.38 -18.32 -40.98
CA PHE A 32 -37.10 -18.80 -42.16
C PHE A 32 -38.56 -19.14 -41.87
N ARG A 33 -38.83 -19.75 -40.71
CA ARG A 33 -40.20 -20.01 -40.27
C ARG A 33 -40.96 -18.71 -40.06
N ASN A 34 -40.33 -17.74 -39.41
CA ASN A 34 -40.90 -16.43 -39.09
C ASN A 34 -41.28 -15.61 -40.33
N THR A 35 -40.52 -15.75 -41.41
CA THR A 35 -40.81 -15.12 -42.71
C THR A 35 -41.83 -15.90 -43.53
N GLY A 36 -42.18 -17.12 -43.12
CA GLY A 36 -43.07 -17.98 -43.88
C GLY A 36 -42.47 -18.46 -45.21
N LEU A 37 -41.14 -18.36 -45.38
CA LEU A 37 -40.45 -18.82 -46.59
C LEU A 37 -40.24 -20.34 -46.56
N SER A 38 -39.83 -20.86 -45.41
CA SER A 38 -39.60 -22.29 -45.21
C SER A 38 -40.00 -22.73 -43.80
N PRO A 39 -41.00 -23.62 -43.67
CA PRO A 39 -41.93 -24.07 -44.72
C PRO A 39 -42.76 -22.90 -45.29
N PHE A 40 -43.16 -22.99 -46.56
CA PHE A 40 -43.87 -21.92 -47.25
C PHE A 40 -45.26 -21.67 -46.61
N ASN A 41 -45.41 -20.53 -45.94
CA ASN A 41 -46.64 -20.08 -45.30
C ASN A 41 -46.73 -18.55 -45.23
N PRO A 42 -47.25 -17.88 -46.28
CA PRO A 42 -47.31 -16.42 -46.36
C PRO A 42 -48.23 -15.77 -45.31
N ASN A 43 -49.18 -16.52 -44.74
CA ASN A 43 -50.10 -16.01 -43.71
C ASN A 43 -49.39 -15.66 -42.40
N MET A 44 -48.20 -16.22 -42.13
CA MET A 44 -47.43 -15.92 -40.92
C MET A 44 -47.02 -14.45 -40.79
N VAL A 45 -46.83 -13.73 -41.89
CA VAL A 45 -46.54 -12.29 -41.86
C VAL A 45 -47.82 -11.51 -41.60
N LEU A 46 -48.93 -11.93 -42.20
CA LEU A 46 -50.24 -11.28 -42.06
C LEU A 46 -50.81 -11.43 -40.64
N ASP A 47 -50.62 -12.58 -40.00
CA ASP A 47 -51.11 -12.85 -38.64
C ASP A 47 -50.41 -12.01 -37.57
N ARG A 48 -49.20 -11.49 -37.82
CA ARG A 48 -48.50 -10.57 -36.89
C ARG A 48 -49.22 -9.23 -36.73
N PHE A 49 -49.93 -8.80 -37.76
CA PHE A 49 -50.69 -7.55 -37.75
C PHE A 49 -52.12 -7.76 -37.25
N ARG A 50 -52.53 -9.01 -37.01
CA ARG A 50 -53.76 -9.33 -36.31
C ARG A 50 -53.46 -9.29 -34.82
N ASN A 51 -54.06 -8.35 -34.11
CA ASN A 51 -53.92 -8.19 -32.67
C ASN A 51 -54.46 -9.43 -31.93
N ILE A 52 -53.63 -10.45 -31.73
CA ILE A 52 -53.95 -11.59 -30.88
C ILE A 52 -53.47 -11.26 -29.47
N PRO A 53 -54.36 -11.19 -28.45
CA PRO A 53 -53.94 -11.02 -27.07
C PRO A 53 -53.17 -12.27 -26.62
N LEU A 54 -51.87 -12.12 -26.41
CA LEU A 54 -50.93 -13.20 -26.09
C LEU A 54 -51.21 -13.75 -24.69
N SER A 55 -51.78 -14.95 -24.58
CA SER A 55 -51.87 -15.68 -23.31
C SER A 55 -50.46 -16.12 -22.89
N ARG A 56 -49.90 -15.45 -21.88
CA ARG A 56 -48.58 -15.74 -21.33
C ARG A 56 -48.62 -17.05 -20.52
N SER A 57 -47.92 -18.07 -21.02
CA SER A 57 -47.75 -19.35 -20.32
C SER A 57 -47.00 -19.14 -18.98
N PRO A 58 -47.50 -19.67 -17.85
CA PRO A 58 -46.82 -19.56 -16.56
C PRO A 58 -45.69 -20.60 -16.48
N SER A 59 -44.44 -20.13 -16.46
CA SER A 59 -43.26 -20.98 -16.29
C SER A 59 -43.01 -21.25 -14.79
N ARG A 60 -43.35 -22.49 -14.38
CA ARG A 60 -42.75 -23.31 -13.31
C ARG A 60 -42.10 -22.55 -12.14
N GLU A 61 -42.86 -22.32 -11.07
CA GLU A 61 -42.36 -21.85 -9.77
C GLU A 61 -41.22 -22.76 -9.25
N SER A 62 -40.07 -22.15 -8.91
CA SER A 62 -38.99 -22.78 -8.16
C SER A 62 -38.90 -22.08 -6.80
N SER A 63 -39.09 -22.84 -5.73
CA SER A 63 -39.10 -22.37 -4.34
C SER A 63 -37.70 -22.06 -3.83
N ALA A 64 -37.16 -20.88 -4.16
CA ALA A 64 -35.97 -20.33 -3.50
C ALA A 64 -36.40 -19.36 -2.38
N SER A 65 -35.75 -19.43 -1.23
CA SER A 65 -36.04 -18.62 -0.03
C SER A 65 -35.59 -17.16 -0.14
N TYR A 66 -34.89 -16.79 -1.22
CA TYR A 66 -34.43 -15.44 -1.50
C TYR A 66 -34.71 -15.11 -2.96
N TYR A 67 -35.35 -13.96 -3.20
CA TYR A 67 -35.49 -13.43 -4.55
C TYR A 67 -34.26 -12.61 -4.89
N SER A 68 -33.53 -13.01 -5.93
CA SER A 68 -32.44 -12.20 -6.47
C SER A 68 -33.04 -10.92 -7.10
N GLY A 69 -32.29 -9.81 -7.10
CA GLY A 69 -32.76 -8.53 -7.66
C GLY A 69 -33.25 -8.63 -9.12
N ASP A 70 -32.77 -9.63 -9.87
CA ASP A 70 -33.14 -9.90 -11.27
C ASP A 70 -34.51 -10.62 -11.40
N GLU A 71 -35.18 -10.90 -10.28
CA GLU A 71 -36.47 -11.59 -10.21
C GLU A 71 -37.63 -10.63 -9.92
N TRP A 72 -37.54 -9.38 -10.37
CA TRP A 72 -38.61 -8.39 -10.26
C TRP A 72 -40.00 -8.95 -10.63
N PRO A 73 -40.19 -9.72 -11.72
CA PRO A 73 -41.50 -10.29 -12.03
C PRO A 73 -42.05 -11.20 -10.93
N LYS A 74 -41.19 -11.94 -10.22
CA LYS A 74 -41.58 -12.81 -9.10
C LYS A 74 -41.90 -11.99 -7.85
N ILE A 75 -41.05 -11.00 -7.53
CA ILE A 75 -41.23 -10.06 -6.42
C ILE A 75 -42.53 -9.25 -6.58
N HIS A 76 -42.79 -8.74 -7.79
CA HIS A 76 -44.01 -8.03 -8.14
C HIS A 76 -45.25 -8.92 -8.06
N THR A 77 -45.16 -10.19 -8.49
CA THR A 77 -46.27 -11.14 -8.35
C THR A 77 -46.61 -11.42 -6.89
N LEU A 78 -45.60 -11.51 -6.01
CA LEU A 78 -45.81 -11.63 -4.57
C LEU A 78 -46.38 -10.35 -3.94
N LEU A 79 -45.84 -9.18 -4.28
CA LEU A 79 -46.36 -7.88 -3.82
C LEU A 79 -47.85 -7.73 -4.16
N ARG A 80 -48.25 -8.14 -5.37
CA ARG A 80 -49.65 -8.14 -5.81
C ARG A 80 -50.53 -9.16 -5.09
N LYS A 81 -49.98 -10.33 -4.71
CA LYS A 81 -50.68 -11.33 -3.88
C LYS A 81 -50.90 -10.85 -2.45
N VAL A 82 -49.93 -10.13 -1.87
CA VAL A 82 -49.98 -9.62 -0.49
C VAL A 82 -50.83 -8.34 -0.37
N ALA A 83 -50.84 -7.49 -1.40
CA ALA A 83 -51.61 -6.25 -1.43
C ALA A 83 -52.47 -6.14 -2.70
N PRO A 84 -53.57 -6.92 -2.80
CA PRO A 84 -54.46 -6.91 -3.97
C PRO A 84 -55.24 -5.58 -4.12
N GLU A 85 -55.51 -4.89 -3.01
CA GLU A 85 -56.16 -3.57 -2.98
C GLU A 85 -55.15 -2.52 -2.48
N SER A 86 -54.47 -1.88 -3.43
CA SER A 86 -53.30 -1.07 -3.14
C SER A 86 -53.69 0.29 -2.53
N SER A 87 -53.62 0.39 -1.19
CA SER A 87 -53.40 1.67 -0.51
C SER A 87 -52.27 2.44 -1.21
N ASN A 88 -52.36 3.77 -1.25
CA ASN A 88 -51.36 4.61 -1.91
C ASN A 88 -49.92 4.30 -1.46
N ASP A 89 -49.75 3.82 -0.23
CA ASP A 89 -48.44 3.47 0.34
C ASP A 89 -47.88 2.14 -0.22
N ALA A 90 -48.75 1.18 -0.55
CA ALA A 90 -48.34 -0.06 -1.23
C ALA A 90 -47.82 0.24 -2.65
N ARG A 91 -48.46 1.16 -3.38
CA ARG A 91 -48.00 1.60 -4.71
C ARG A 91 -46.68 2.36 -4.64
N LYS A 92 -46.48 3.19 -3.61
CA LYS A 92 -45.21 3.89 -3.38
C LYS A 92 -44.09 2.90 -3.10
N LEU A 93 -44.35 1.87 -2.29
CA LEU A 93 -43.40 0.80 -2.00
C LEU A 93 -43.08 -0.03 -3.25
N GLU A 94 -44.08 -0.38 -4.06
CA GLU A 94 -43.86 -1.09 -5.32
C GLU A 94 -42.94 -0.31 -6.28
N ARG A 95 -43.20 0.99 -6.43
CA ARG A 95 -42.38 1.88 -7.27
C ARG A 95 -40.96 2.03 -6.73
N SER A 96 -40.79 2.16 -5.42
CA SER A 96 -39.45 2.28 -4.82
C SER A 96 -38.66 0.98 -4.96
N VAL A 97 -39.29 -0.18 -4.76
CA VAL A 97 -38.67 -1.48 -4.97
C VAL A 97 -38.28 -1.65 -6.44
N HIS A 98 -39.17 -1.34 -7.40
CA HIS A 98 -38.86 -1.40 -8.82
C HIS A 98 -37.70 -0.46 -9.21
N HIS A 99 -37.69 0.76 -8.66
CA HIS A 99 -36.62 1.70 -8.90
C HIS A 99 -35.27 1.17 -8.40
N LEU A 100 -35.25 0.61 -7.17
CA LEU A 100 -34.04 0.03 -6.58
C LEU A 100 -33.56 -1.22 -7.34
N THR A 101 -34.47 -2.07 -7.84
CA THR A 101 -34.06 -3.23 -8.64
C THR A 101 -33.41 -2.79 -9.95
N VAL A 102 -34.03 -1.85 -10.68
CA VAL A 102 -33.47 -1.31 -11.93
C VAL A 102 -32.13 -0.61 -11.68
N GLN A 103 -32.00 0.16 -10.60
CA GLN A 103 -30.73 0.79 -10.25
C GLN A 103 -29.63 -0.22 -9.96
N ASN A 104 -29.94 -1.28 -9.19
CA ASN A 104 -28.98 -2.34 -8.91
C ASN A 104 -28.53 -3.07 -10.18
N GLU A 105 -29.45 -3.37 -11.09
CA GLU A 105 -29.11 -3.94 -12.40
C GLU A 105 -28.18 -3.02 -13.19
N LEU A 106 -28.51 -1.72 -13.24
CA LEU A 106 -27.69 -0.73 -13.93
C LEU A 106 -26.28 -0.64 -13.33
N TYR A 107 -26.16 -0.64 -11.99
CA TYR A 107 -24.86 -0.66 -11.32
C TYR A 107 -24.08 -1.94 -11.58
N LYS A 108 -24.72 -3.12 -11.56
CA LYS A 108 -24.07 -4.38 -11.94
C LYS A 108 -23.53 -4.31 -13.37
N HIS A 109 -24.33 -3.79 -14.31
CA HIS A 109 -23.91 -3.62 -15.70
C HIS A 109 -22.76 -2.62 -15.83
N GLU A 110 -22.79 -1.52 -15.09
CA GLU A 110 -21.71 -0.52 -15.09
C GLU A 110 -20.41 -1.09 -14.51
N ILE A 111 -20.46 -1.74 -13.35
CA ILE A 111 -19.30 -2.41 -12.74
C ILE A 111 -18.72 -3.43 -13.71
N ASN A 112 -19.56 -4.30 -14.28
CA ASN A 112 -19.11 -5.29 -15.25
C ASN A 112 -18.52 -4.64 -16.52
N GLY A 113 -19.09 -3.54 -16.98
CA GLY A 113 -18.58 -2.74 -18.09
C GLY A 113 -17.20 -2.15 -17.78
N LEU A 114 -17.02 -1.57 -16.59
CA LEU A 114 -15.75 -1.02 -16.13
C LEU A 114 -14.68 -2.09 -15.98
N ILE A 115 -15.01 -3.26 -15.40
CA ILE A 115 -14.08 -4.39 -15.31
C ILE A 115 -13.60 -4.81 -16.70
N LYS A 116 -14.53 -5.02 -17.64
CA LYS A 116 -14.20 -5.35 -19.03
C LYS A 116 -13.37 -4.26 -19.71
N ALA A 117 -13.67 -3.00 -19.44
CA ALA A 117 -12.92 -1.85 -19.97
C ALA A 117 -11.46 -1.84 -19.48
N VAL A 118 -11.25 -2.08 -18.18
CA VAL A 118 -9.91 -2.17 -17.59
C VAL A 118 -9.14 -3.36 -18.18
N GLU A 119 -9.80 -4.49 -18.38
CA GLU A 119 -9.17 -5.64 -19.03
C GLU A 119 -8.80 -5.37 -20.49
N ALA A 120 -9.69 -4.72 -21.26
CA ALA A 120 -9.44 -4.36 -22.65
C ALA A 120 -8.29 -3.36 -22.76
N THR A 121 -8.25 -2.32 -21.92
CA THR A 121 -7.14 -1.36 -21.90
C THR A 121 -5.83 -2.02 -21.50
N LYS A 122 -5.83 -2.93 -20.50
CA LYS A 122 -4.64 -3.76 -20.18
C LYS A 122 -4.18 -4.58 -21.39
N LYS A 123 -5.09 -5.19 -22.14
CA LYS A 123 -4.77 -5.93 -23.38
C LYS A 123 -4.22 -5.00 -24.46
N HIS A 124 -4.75 -3.78 -24.58
CA HIS A 124 -4.25 -2.77 -25.53
C HIS A 124 -2.88 -2.21 -25.15
N ILE A 125 -2.59 -2.05 -23.87
CA ILE A 125 -1.32 -1.53 -23.33
C ILE A 125 -0.23 -2.59 -23.40
N LYS A 126 -0.58 -3.87 -23.26
CA LYS A 126 0.32 -4.97 -23.58
C LYS A 126 0.69 -4.84 -25.06
N HIS A 127 1.80 -4.16 -25.33
CA HIS A 127 2.42 -4.14 -26.64
C HIS A 127 2.49 -5.59 -27.10
N THR A 128 2.25 -5.84 -28.38
CA THR A 128 2.48 -7.14 -28.99
C THR A 128 3.97 -7.44 -28.89
N GLU A 129 4.41 -7.92 -27.72
CA GLU A 129 5.76 -8.41 -27.50
C GLU A 129 5.93 -9.57 -28.47
N THR A 130 6.78 -9.32 -29.44
CA THR A 130 7.16 -10.31 -30.45
C THR A 130 7.72 -11.52 -29.72
N LEU A 131 7.28 -12.72 -30.14
CA LEU A 131 7.87 -13.93 -29.61
C LEU A 131 9.38 -13.90 -29.86
N PRO A 132 10.20 -14.26 -28.85
CA PRO A 132 11.65 -14.30 -29.00
C PRO A 132 12.03 -15.49 -29.90
N LEU A 133 11.90 -15.31 -31.21
CA LEU A 133 12.26 -16.28 -32.22
C LEU A 133 13.74 -16.08 -32.55
N GLU A 134 14.54 -17.12 -32.35
CA GLU A 134 15.97 -17.10 -32.70
C GLU A 134 16.12 -17.27 -34.21
N THR A 135 16.66 -16.25 -34.87
CA THR A 135 17.07 -16.35 -36.27
C THR A 135 18.38 -17.12 -36.37
N GLN A 136 18.42 -18.15 -37.22
CA GLN A 136 19.70 -18.71 -37.65
C GLN A 136 20.44 -17.66 -38.49
N GLU A 137 21.76 -17.52 -38.31
CA GLU A 137 22.61 -16.47 -38.90
C GLU A 137 22.67 -16.46 -40.44
N LYS A 138 22.04 -17.42 -41.13
CA LYS A 138 21.94 -17.41 -42.58
C LYS A 138 21.00 -16.29 -43.04
N TYR A 139 21.63 -15.22 -43.51
CA TYR A 139 21.03 -14.03 -44.11
C TYR A 139 19.98 -14.40 -45.17
N THR A 140 18.73 -14.53 -44.76
CA THR A 140 17.61 -14.77 -45.67
C THR A 140 16.88 -13.43 -45.78
N ARG A 141 17.15 -12.68 -46.85
CA ARG A 141 16.59 -11.34 -47.11
C ARG A 141 15.12 -11.43 -47.55
N GLY A 142 14.29 -12.14 -46.78
CA GLY A 142 12.88 -12.43 -47.06
C GLY A 142 12.09 -12.78 -45.79
N ALA A 143 10.78 -12.97 -45.94
CA ALA A 143 9.91 -13.38 -44.83
C ALA A 143 10.31 -14.78 -44.33
N VAL A 144 10.56 -14.92 -43.02
CA VAL A 144 10.93 -16.19 -42.38
C VAL A 144 9.66 -16.90 -41.92
N PHE A 145 9.38 -18.07 -42.50
CA PHE A 145 8.32 -18.96 -42.03
C PHE A 145 8.81 -19.80 -40.86
N TRP A 146 8.08 -19.77 -39.75
CA TRP A 146 8.42 -20.53 -38.54
C TRP A 146 7.60 -21.80 -38.45
N SER A 147 8.26 -22.92 -38.12
CA SER A 147 7.55 -24.16 -37.82
C SER A 147 6.78 -24.04 -36.50
N PRO A 148 5.66 -24.77 -36.32
CA PRO A 148 4.90 -24.77 -35.07
C PRO A 148 5.74 -25.11 -33.82
N SER A 149 6.78 -25.95 -33.97
CA SER A 149 7.70 -26.29 -32.88
C SER A 149 8.50 -25.06 -32.42
N LYS A 150 9.04 -24.27 -33.35
CA LYS A 150 9.81 -23.05 -33.03
C LYS A 150 8.94 -22.00 -32.34
N VAL A 151 7.68 -21.89 -32.72
CA VAL A 151 6.71 -21.00 -32.05
C VAL A 151 6.44 -21.46 -30.62
N LYS A 152 6.33 -22.78 -30.37
CA LYS A 152 6.16 -23.33 -29.02
C LYS A 152 7.40 -23.07 -28.14
N GLU A 153 8.61 -23.31 -28.66
CA GLU A 153 9.86 -23.01 -27.95
C GLU A 153 9.97 -21.52 -27.57
N ALA A 154 9.64 -20.61 -28.48
CA ALA A 154 9.67 -19.18 -28.20
C ALA A 154 8.65 -18.76 -27.13
N LYS A 155 7.47 -19.40 -27.09
CA LYS A 155 6.50 -19.18 -26.01
C LYS A 155 7.02 -19.66 -24.66
N GLN A 156 7.62 -20.85 -24.60
CA GLN A 156 8.22 -21.39 -23.37
C GLN A 156 9.33 -20.49 -22.83
N ARG A 157 10.20 -19.99 -23.70
CA ARG A 157 11.25 -19.03 -23.31
C ARG A 157 10.67 -17.75 -22.72
N ARG A 158 9.60 -17.23 -23.31
CA ARG A 158 8.90 -16.07 -22.75
C ARG A 158 8.35 -16.34 -21.36
N GLU A 159 7.69 -17.48 -21.16
CA GLU A 159 7.18 -17.88 -19.84
C GLU A 159 8.30 -17.99 -18.80
N GLN A 160 9.48 -18.48 -19.18
CA GLN A 160 10.66 -18.51 -18.31
C GLN A 160 11.14 -17.10 -17.96
N ILE A 161 11.27 -16.22 -18.96
CA ILE A 161 11.67 -14.81 -18.75
C ILE A 161 10.68 -14.11 -17.81
N ASP A 162 9.38 -14.31 -18.00
CA ASP A 162 8.35 -13.69 -17.19
C ASP A 162 8.39 -14.20 -15.74
N LYS A 163 8.61 -15.51 -15.54
CA LYS A 163 8.84 -16.10 -14.20
C LYS A 163 10.07 -15.50 -13.54
N GLU A 164 11.20 -15.44 -14.25
CA GLU A 164 12.42 -14.83 -13.70
C GLU A 164 12.22 -13.35 -13.33
N ARG A 165 11.49 -12.59 -14.15
CA ARG A 165 11.17 -11.18 -13.86
C ARG A 165 10.34 -11.09 -12.58
N HIS A 166 9.31 -11.92 -12.45
CA HIS A 166 8.47 -11.97 -11.27
C HIS A 166 9.27 -12.36 -10.02
N ASP A 167 10.12 -13.38 -10.10
CA ASP A 167 10.97 -13.81 -8.98
C ASP A 167 11.98 -12.73 -8.58
N LYS A 168 12.53 -11.98 -9.56
CA LYS A 168 13.39 -10.81 -9.29
C LYS A 168 12.62 -9.69 -8.58
N GLU A 169 11.35 -9.47 -8.90
CA GLU A 169 10.49 -8.48 -8.22
C GLU A 169 10.16 -8.90 -6.79
N LEU A 170 9.77 -10.16 -6.58
CA LEU A 170 9.56 -10.74 -5.25
C LEU A 170 10.82 -10.64 -4.40
N HIS A 171 11.98 -10.99 -4.96
CA HIS A 171 13.24 -10.88 -4.25
C HIS A 171 13.55 -9.43 -3.84
N LYS A 172 13.31 -8.45 -4.73
CA LYS A 172 13.46 -7.02 -4.41
C LYS A 172 12.50 -6.57 -3.29
N ALA A 173 11.26 -7.07 -3.27
CA ALA A 173 10.30 -6.78 -2.20
C ALA A 173 10.80 -7.32 -0.86
N ASN A 174 11.18 -8.60 -0.81
CA ASN A 174 11.73 -9.24 0.37
C ASN A 174 12.98 -8.51 0.90
N MET A 175 13.87 -8.07 0.01
CA MET A 175 15.04 -7.28 0.40
C MET A 175 14.68 -5.93 1.02
N LYS A 176 13.63 -5.26 0.55
CA LYS A 176 13.13 -4.01 1.16
C LYS A 176 12.55 -4.27 2.54
N GLU A 177 11.78 -5.35 2.71
CA GLU A 177 11.24 -5.73 4.02
C GLU A 177 12.36 -6.04 5.02
N LEU A 178 13.38 -6.80 4.61
CA LEU A 178 14.54 -7.10 5.44
C LEU A 178 15.31 -5.82 5.83
N GLN A 179 15.42 -4.85 4.91
CA GLN A 179 16.04 -3.55 5.22
C GLN A 179 15.23 -2.76 6.25
N GLN A 180 13.90 -2.74 6.13
CA GLN A 180 13.01 -2.09 7.10
C GLN A 180 13.12 -2.75 8.48
N ALA A 181 13.08 -4.08 8.54
CA ALA A 181 13.24 -4.83 9.79
C ALA A 181 14.59 -4.54 10.45
N ASN A 182 15.68 -4.53 9.68
CA ASN A 182 17.01 -4.18 10.18
C ASN A 182 17.10 -2.73 10.69
N LYS A 183 16.39 -1.80 10.05
CA LYS A 183 16.33 -0.41 10.50
C LYS A 183 15.66 -0.32 11.88
N LEU A 184 14.49 -0.95 12.03
CA LEU A 184 13.76 -1.01 13.30
C LEU A 184 14.59 -1.67 14.41
N TYR A 185 15.29 -2.76 14.09
CA TYR A 185 16.18 -3.42 15.06
C TYR A 185 17.31 -2.51 15.53
N LYS A 186 17.94 -1.76 14.62
CA LYS A 186 18.99 -0.79 14.96
C LYS A 186 18.45 0.37 15.81
N GLU A 187 17.23 0.84 15.52
CA GLU A 187 16.57 1.87 16.32
C GLU A 187 16.33 1.40 17.76
N LYS A 188 15.82 0.16 17.95
CA LYS A 188 15.68 -0.44 19.29
C LYS A 188 17.00 -0.53 20.06
N ILE A 189 18.07 -1.02 19.42
CA ILE A 189 19.40 -1.06 20.04
C ILE A 189 19.89 0.35 20.42
N ALA A 190 19.62 1.35 19.57
CA ALA A 190 20.03 2.72 19.84
C ALA A 190 19.26 3.31 21.03
N GLU A 191 17.97 2.99 21.17
CA GLU A 191 17.14 3.37 22.32
C GLU A 191 17.63 2.71 23.61
N GLU A 192 17.88 1.40 23.61
CA GLU A 192 18.45 0.68 24.76
C GLU A 192 19.79 1.30 25.20
N ARG A 193 20.67 1.64 24.25
CA ARG A 193 21.92 2.33 24.54
C ARG A 193 21.71 3.74 25.10
N ARG A 194 20.65 4.44 24.73
CA ARG A 194 20.32 5.77 25.30
C ARG A 194 19.86 5.61 26.75
N VAL A 195 18.97 4.65 27.02
CA VAL A 195 18.51 4.35 28.38
C VAL A 195 19.70 3.99 29.28
N GLN A 196 20.58 3.10 28.84
CA GLN A 196 21.80 2.73 29.58
C GLN A 196 22.70 3.94 29.90
N ARG A 197 22.80 4.91 28.97
CA ARG A 197 23.58 6.14 29.21
C ARG A 197 22.92 7.04 30.25
N GLU A 198 21.59 7.16 30.21
CA GLU A 198 20.84 7.94 31.19
C GLU A 198 20.92 7.32 32.58
N GLU A 199 20.74 6.00 32.70
CA GLU A 199 20.92 5.25 33.94
C GLU A 199 22.34 5.42 34.50
N ALA A 200 23.37 5.34 33.65
CA ALA A 200 24.75 5.59 34.06
C ALA A 200 24.98 7.04 34.52
N ARG A 201 24.30 8.02 33.92
CA ARG A 201 24.36 9.43 34.36
C ARG A 201 23.72 9.60 35.74
N VAL A 202 22.52 9.05 35.93
CA VAL A 202 21.80 9.08 37.20
C VAL A 202 22.61 8.37 38.30
N ALA A 203 23.21 7.22 38.01
CA ALA A 203 24.07 6.51 38.95
C ALA A 203 25.30 7.34 39.36
N ARG A 204 25.95 8.02 38.41
CA ARG A 204 27.08 8.93 38.69
C ARG A 204 26.67 10.13 39.54
N GLU A 205 25.50 10.72 39.28
CA GLU A 205 24.97 11.82 40.09
C GLU A 205 24.61 11.37 41.50
N ALA A 206 23.96 10.22 41.65
CA ALA A 206 23.66 9.62 42.94
C ALA A 206 24.94 9.29 43.74
N GLU A 207 25.99 8.81 43.09
CA GLU A 207 27.29 8.57 43.74
C GLU A 207 27.94 9.89 44.21
N LYS A 208 27.91 10.93 43.36
CA LYS A 208 28.40 12.27 43.73
C LYS A 208 27.62 12.86 44.91
N ALA A 209 26.29 12.75 44.91
CA ALA A 209 25.43 13.18 46.00
C ALA A 209 25.73 12.41 47.30
N LYS A 210 25.88 11.08 47.23
CA LYS A 210 26.30 10.26 48.38
C LYS A 210 27.68 10.68 48.91
N LYS A 211 28.65 10.97 48.03
CA LYS A 211 29.97 11.47 48.43
C LYS A 211 29.89 12.84 49.10
N GLN A 212 29.07 13.76 48.59
CA GLN A 212 28.84 15.08 49.18
C GLN A 212 28.16 14.96 50.55
N ALA A 213 27.08 14.18 50.65
CA ALA A 213 26.39 13.91 51.92
C ALA A 213 27.33 13.30 52.98
N LYS A 214 28.19 12.35 52.59
CA LYS A 214 29.22 11.78 53.47
C LYS A 214 30.22 12.84 53.94
N LYS A 215 30.66 13.75 53.05
CA LYS A 215 31.57 14.86 53.43
C LYS A 215 30.90 15.82 54.40
N GLU A 216 29.66 16.21 54.15
CA GLU A 216 28.88 17.09 55.04
C GLU A 216 28.64 16.44 56.41
N ALA A 217 28.27 15.16 56.45
CA ALA A 217 28.09 14.42 57.70
C ALA A 217 29.39 14.39 58.53
N LYS A 218 30.54 14.17 57.88
CA LYS A 218 31.86 14.25 58.55
C LYS A 218 32.15 15.65 59.10
N LEU A 219 31.82 16.70 58.34
CA LEU A 219 32.00 18.08 58.79
C LEU A 219 31.11 18.38 60.00
N ARG A 220 29.80 18.07 59.93
CA ARG A 220 28.85 18.23 61.04
C ARG A 220 29.27 17.46 62.28
N ALA A 221 29.77 16.22 62.13
CA ALA A 221 30.29 15.44 63.25
C ALA A 221 31.52 16.09 63.89
N ARG A 222 32.45 16.63 63.08
CA ARG A 222 33.62 17.36 63.60
C ARG A 222 33.21 18.63 64.33
N ASP A 223 32.26 19.39 63.79
CA ASP A 223 31.80 20.63 64.41
C ASP A 223 30.99 20.37 65.69
N ALA A 224 30.19 19.29 65.74
CA ALA A 224 29.53 18.83 66.96
C ALA A 224 30.55 18.42 68.04
N GLN A 225 31.61 17.69 67.68
CA GLN A 225 32.70 17.36 68.60
C GLN A 225 33.39 18.62 69.15
N LYS A 226 33.67 19.61 68.29
CA LYS A 226 34.22 20.89 68.73
C LYS A 226 33.29 21.64 69.67
N ALA A 227 31.98 21.64 69.42
CA ALA A 227 30.99 22.29 70.28
C ALA A 227 30.93 21.63 71.67
N ILE A 228 30.99 20.29 71.75
CA ILE A 228 31.06 19.55 73.01
C ILE A 228 32.36 19.89 73.77
N GLN A 229 33.51 19.99 73.07
CA GLN A 229 34.77 20.41 73.72
C GLN A 229 34.74 21.87 74.21
N LEU A 230 34.03 22.76 73.52
CA LEU A 230 33.89 24.17 73.89
C LEU A 230 32.99 24.36 75.12
N SER A 231 31.88 23.61 75.22
CA SER A 231 30.99 23.64 76.39
C SER A 231 31.65 23.09 77.66
N GLN A 232 32.62 22.17 77.52
CA GLN A 232 33.42 21.67 78.66
C GLN A 232 34.49 22.66 79.17
N LYS A 233 34.85 23.70 78.40
CA LYS A 233 35.83 24.73 78.82
C LYS A 233 35.20 25.95 79.51
N GLY A 234 33.95 25.85 79.96
CA GLY A 234 33.21 26.91 80.63
C GLY A 234 33.63 27.20 82.09
N LYS A 235 34.91 27.51 82.35
CA LYS A 235 35.38 28.44 83.41
C LYS A 235 36.84 28.82 83.10
N ARG A 236 37.09 29.97 82.47
CA ARG A 236 38.36 30.72 82.62
C ARG A 236 38.29 32.13 82.02
N LYS A 237 39.04 33.01 82.68
CA LYS A 237 39.04 34.48 82.62
C LYS A 237 39.49 35.03 81.26
N ALA A 238 38.94 36.19 80.93
CA ALA A 238 39.39 37.05 79.85
C ALA A 238 40.89 37.34 79.94
N SER A 239 41.60 37.20 78.82
CA SER A 239 42.85 37.93 78.58
C SER A 239 43.14 38.03 77.07
N THR A 240 43.24 39.30 76.66
CA THR A 240 44.21 39.88 75.71
C THR A 240 44.23 39.41 74.25
N ALA A 241 43.97 40.37 73.36
CA ALA A 241 44.04 40.23 71.91
C ALA A 241 45.50 40.02 71.42
N PRO A 242 45.75 39.06 70.50
CA PRO A 242 47.05 38.93 69.85
C PRO A 242 47.20 39.93 68.70
N SER A 243 48.43 40.37 68.49
CA SER A 243 48.82 41.37 67.49
C SER A 243 48.54 40.91 66.06
N ARG A 244 48.03 41.82 65.23
CA ARG A 244 47.85 41.63 63.79
C ARG A 244 49.22 41.54 63.11
N ASN A 245 49.66 40.34 62.77
CA ASN A 245 50.73 40.14 61.79
C ASN A 245 50.13 40.15 60.39
N ILE A 246 50.33 41.24 59.66
CA ILE A 246 50.02 41.37 58.24
C ILE A 246 51.04 40.49 57.48
N GLY A 247 50.64 39.26 57.21
CA GLY A 247 51.37 38.36 56.30
C GLY A 247 51.30 38.89 54.88
N GLN A 248 52.47 39.19 54.31
CA GLN A 248 52.65 39.63 52.94
C GLN A 248 52.00 38.65 51.94
N LYS A 249 51.21 39.20 51.02
CA LYS A 249 50.70 38.48 49.85
C LYS A 249 51.90 37.92 49.07
N ARG A 250 51.99 36.60 48.94
CA ARG A 250 52.85 35.97 47.93
C ARG A 250 52.36 36.42 46.56
N ALA A 251 53.18 37.21 45.89
CA ALA A 251 53.02 37.52 44.48
C ALA A 251 53.05 36.20 43.68
N ARG A 252 52.08 36.13 42.78
CA ARG A 252 51.85 35.16 41.72
C ARG A 252 53.17 34.87 40.98
N ARG A 253 53.56 33.60 40.91
CA ARG A 253 54.58 33.15 39.95
C ARG A 253 54.03 33.39 38.54
N GLU A 254 54.70 34.23 37.77
CA GLU A 254 54.53 34.24 36.33
C GLU A 254 55.07 32.92 35.74
N PRO A 255 54.42 32.39 34.69
CA PRO A 255 54.90 31.20 34.00
C PRO A 255 56.22 31.49 33.27
N VAL A 256 57.15 30.57 33.43
CA VAL A 256 58.39 30.45 32.66
C VAL A 256 58.05 30.42 31.16
N GLN A 257 58.75 31.25 30.38
CA GLN A 257 58.80 31.16 28.92
C GLN A 257 59.22 29.75 28.52
N VAL A 258 58.30 29.01 27.90
CA VAL A 258 58.64 27.84 27.10
C VAL A 258 59.10 28.36 25.75
N VAL A 259 60.33 28.00 25.40
CA VAL A 259 60.93 28.15 24.08
C VAL A 259 59.96 27.61 23.03
N GLU A 260 59.56 28.47 22.11
CA GLU A 260 58.85 28.13 20.88
C GLU A 260 59.81 27.34 19.99
N VAL A 261 59.69 26.01 20.02
CA VAL A 261 60.21 25.16 18.95
C VAL A 261 59.17 25.26 17.83
N GLU A 262 59.56 25.84 16.70
CA GLU A 262 58.80 25.73 15.45
C GLU A 262 58.68 24.25 15.06
N GLU A 263 57.56 23.62 15.43
CA GLU A 263 57.09 22.41 14.77
C GLU A 263 55.93 22.79 13.84
N ALA A 264 56.12 22.42 12.57
CA ALA A 264 55.26 22.73 11.46
C ALA A 264 53.77 22.44 11.73
N HIS A 265 52.93 23.46 11.56
CA HIS A 265 51.49 23.29 11.45
C HIS A 265 51.14 22.40 10.24
N THR A 266 50.89 21.11 10.46
CA THR A 266 50.10 20.32 9.52
C THR A 266 48.67 20.83 9.56
N LYS A 267 48.27 21.61 8.55
CA LYS A 267 46.88 22.01 8.30
C LYS A 267 45.95 20.78 8.35
N ALA A 268 44.85 20.87 9.09
CA ALA A 268 43.78 19.88 9.06
C ALA A 268 43.22 19.74 7.62
N PRO A 269 42.85 18.53 7.16
CA PRO A 269 42.36 18.33 5.80
C PRO A 269 41.01 19.05 5.59
N GLN A 270 40.88 19.73 4.45
CA GLN A 270 39.66 20.41 4.05
C GLN A 270 38.51 19.42 3.89
N ARG A 271 37.34 19.72 4.48
CA ARG A 271 36.14 18.89 4.33
C ARG A 271 35.56 19.03 2.92
N THR A 272 35.65 17.96 2.14
CA THR A 272 35.02 17.83 0.82
C THR A 272 33.68 17.11 0.90
N SER A 273 32.70 17.47 0.07
CA SER A 273 31.47 16.68 -0.09
C SER A 273 31.74 15.34 -0.82
N ARG A 274 30.77 14.40 -0.83
CA ARG A 274 30.84 13.13 -1.59
C ARG A 274 31.10 13.29 -3.11
N ARG A 275 31.04 14.52 -3.65
CA ARG A 275 31.34 14.85 -5.05
C ARG A 275 32.54 15.80 -5.20
N GLY A 276 33.39 15.95 -4.18
CA GLY A 276 34.68 16.62 -4.30
C GLY A 276 34.64 18.15 -4.36
N ARG A 277 33.59 18.81 -3.87
CA ARG A 277 33.56 20.29 -3.76
C ARG A 277 33.90 20.75 -2.35
N ASN A 278 34.72 21.81 -2.26
CA ASN A 278 35.11 22.48 -1.02
C ASN A 278 33.95 23.31 -0.47
N ILE A 279 33.66 23.14 0.82
CA ILE A 279 32.62 23.88 1.53
C ILE A 279 33.32 24.96 2.35
N ASN A 280 33.16 26.23 1.96
CA ASN A 280 33.61 27.38 2.74
C ASN A 280 32.46 27.79 3.67
N LEU A 281 32.74 27.90 4.97
CA LEU A 281 31.86 28.51 5.97
C LEU A 281 32.21 29.99 6.13
#